data_AF-A0A2N0WKY0-F1
#
_entry.id   AF-A0A2N0WKY0-F1
#
_cell.length_a   1.000
_cell.length_b   1.000
_cell.length_c   1.000
_cell.angle_alpha   90.00
_cell.angle_beta   90.00
_cell.angle_gamma   90.00
#
_symmetry.space_group_name_H-M   'P 1'
#
loop_
_entity.id
_entity.type
_entity.pdbx_description
1 polymer ?
#
loop_
_entity_poly.entity_id
_entity_poly.type
_entity_poly.pdbx_seq_one_letter_code
_entity_poly.pdbx_strand_id
1 'polypeptide(L)'
;MRLREMFMQGKLDAIIEYSAVLLHDENINIPIEHLSFHQLSNAKEFIYGYIACSLSINAMNYQRAVSTLLEVHVSMCSAGYVEEFLRVSRLLFNSITWTKKSLSKLTGIENLIRDTAKSSIEFGDDDFTDYLIENYESLIEKKEDNYIRLCNIKSYYFWFKNDYVSAINCCEEALYLLERAGQSDNYSIKHHLALAQRDSKDKENIDAALDFFIKDNSLSDLINIEVLPENGESTTYGNVGKCLFFKKDLHSALTCYYKSFFYIFESGTIDRLLNLGYASFWIAEVLSETNQKEPAYYFFKYAFNCWSNSSPILVSRNWTERSELHQSKQYNNIASQEDWRVEKFCISWIEKIMSKKLN
;
A
#
# COMPACT_ATOMS: atom_id res chain seq x y z
N MET A 1 -22.28 -18.13 -8.72
CA MET A 1 -23.41 -17.20 -8.47
C MET A 1 -23.82 -17.18 -7.00
N ARG A 2 -24.19 -18.31 -6.39
CA ARG A 2 -24.58 -18.40 -4.96
C ARG A 2 -23.48 -17.95 -3.98
N LEU A 3 -22.22 -18.33 -4.20
CA LEU A 3 -21.08 -17.89 -3.37
C LEU A 3 -20.89 -16.37 -3.39
N ARG A 4 -21.15 -15.74 -4.54
CA ARG A 4 -21.04 -14.28 -4.74
C ARG A 4 -22.15 -13.55 -3.99
N GLU A 5 -23.38 -14.07 -4.02
CA GLU A 5 -24.47 -13.56 -3.18
C GLU A 5 -24.18 -13.75 -1.69
N MET A 6 -23.53 -14.85 -1.29
CA MET A 6 -23.19 -15.12 0.11
C MET A 6 -22.05 -14.21 0.61
N PHE A 7 -21.08 -13.90 -0.26
CA PHE A 7 -20.04 -12.90 -0.01
C PHE A 7 -20.65 -11.49 0.16
N MET A 8 -21.53 -11.09 -0.74
CA MET A 8 -22.21 -9.78 -0.67
C MET A 8 -23.19 -9.67 0.51
N GLN A 9 -23.60 -10.80 1.11
CA GLN A 9 -24.52 -10.84 2.25
C GLN A 9 -23.83 -11.07 3.61
N GLY A 10 -22.49 -11.14 3.66
CA GLY A 10 -21.74 -11.34 4.91
C GLY A 10 -22.01 -12.67 5.62
N LYS A 11 -22.51 -13.70 4.90
CA LYS A 11 -22.88 -15.00 5.49
C LYS A 11 -21.67 -15.94 5.56
N LEU A 12 -20.78 -15.64 6.50
CA LEU A 12 -19.46 -16.25 6.62
C LEU A 12 -19.48 -17.76 6.93
N ASP A 13 -20.37 -18.23 7.79
CA ASP A 13 -20.49 -19.67 8.12
C ASP A 13 -20.85 -20.50 6.89
N ALA A 14 -21.70 -19.93 6.04
CA ALA A 14 -22.14 -20.58 4.82
C ALA A 14 -21.05 -20.52 3.74
N ILE A 15 -20.15 -19.52 3.74
CA ILE A 15 -18.95 -19.50 2.88
C ILE A 15 -17.98 -20.59 3.31
N ILE A 16 -17.73 -20.76 4.62
CA ILE A 16 -16.85 -21.80 5.17
C ILE A 16 -17.35 -23.20 4.78
N GLU A 17 -18.66 -23.45 4.90
CA GLU A 17 -19.29 -24.72 4.55
C GLU A 17 -19.27 -24.98 3.03
N TYR A 18 -19.53 -23.96 2.20
CA TYR A 18 -19.54 -24.09 0.74
C TYR A 18 -18.14 -24.15 0.12
N SER A 19 -17.16 -23.47 0.71
CA SER A 19 -15.76 -23.50 0.26
C SER A 19 -15.12 -24.86 0.54
N ALA A 20 -15.45 -25.51 1.66
CA ALA A 20 -15.04 -26.89 1.94
C ALA A 20 -15.59 -27.90 0.91
N VAL A 21 -16.80 -27.65 0.38
CA VAL A 21 -17.43 -28.48 -0.67
C VAL A 21 -16.82 -28.21 -2.05
N LEU A 22 -16.56 -26.94 -2.40
CA LEU A 22 -15.97 -26.56 -3.69
C LEU A 22 -14.50 -26.98 -3.87
N LEU A 23 -13.74 -27.04 -2.77
CA LEU A 23 -12.33 -27.42 -2.81
C LEU A 23 -12.12 -28.93 -2.99
N HIS A 24 -13.19 -29.73 -2.94
CA HIS A 24 -13.20 -31.16 -3.22
C HIS A 24 -13.76 -31.54 -4.61
N ASP A 25 -14.18 -30.57 -5.42
CA ASP A 25 -14.77 -30.84 -6.74
C ASP A 25 -13.76 -30.50 -7.85
N GLU A 26 -13.13 -31.52 -8.44
CA GLU A 26 -12.08 -31.38 -9.47
C GLU A 26 -12.60 -30.86 -10.83
N ASN A 27 -13.90 -30.53 -10.96
CA ASN A 27 -14.55 -30.29 -12.25
C ASN A 27 -15.22 -28.91 -12.39
N ILE A 28 -14.59 -27.82 -11.94
CA ILE A 28 -15.18 -26.48 -12.12
C ILE A 28 -14.49 -25.72 -13.24
N ASN A 29 -15.12 -25.81 -14.42
CA ASN A 29 -14.75 -25.12 -15.65
C ASN A 29 -15.78 -23.99 -15.91
N ILE A 30 -15.78 -22.95 -15.07
CA ILE A 30 -16.64 -21.76 -15.25
C ILE A 30 -15.74 -20.55 -15.54
N PRO A 31 -15.95 -19.79 -16.63
CA PRO A 31 -15.17 -18.60 -16.91
C PRO A 31 -15.52 -17.51 -15.89
N ILE A 32 -14.49 -17.06 -15.15
CA ILE A 32 -14.61 -16.06 -14.09
C ILE A 32 -14.32 -14.69 -14.70
N GLU A 33 -15.34 -14.06 -15.29
CA GLU A 33 -15.21 -12.80 -16.05
C GLU A 33 -15.06 -11.53 -15.19
N HIS A 34 -14.91 -11.65 -13.86
CA HIS A 34 -14.90 -10.50 -12.94
C HIS A 34 -13.82 -10.55 -11.84
N LEU A 35 -12.89 -11.51 -11.88
CA LEU A 35 -11.73 -11.51 -11.00
C LEU A 35 -10.50 -11.24 -11.85
N SER A 36 -9.66 -10.29 -11.44
CA SER A 36 -8.33 -10.19 -12.05
C SER A 36 -7.61 -11.51 -11.82
N PHE A 37 -6.81 -11.95 -12.80
CA PHE A 37 -6.14 -13.26 -12.79
C PHE A 37 -5.38 -13.54 -11.46
N HIS A 38 -4.88 -12.48 -10.80
CA HIS A 38 -4.18 -12.54 -9.52
C HIS A 38 -5.08 -12.80 -8.29
N GLN A 39 -6.35 -12.40 -8.32
CA GLN A 39 -7.28 -12.68 -7.21
C GLN A 39 -7.63 -14.17 -7.12
N LEU A 40 -7.47 -14.92 -8.20
CA LEU A 40 -7.81 -16.34 -8.27
C LEU A 40 -6.70 -17.27 -7.75
N SER A 41 -5.43 -16.90 -7.92
CA SER A 41 -4.31 -17.73 -7.44
C SER A 41 -4.23 -17.75 -5.90
N ASN A 42 -4.57 -16.64 -5.25
CA ASN A 42 -4.36 -16.45 -3.81
C ASN A 42 -5.61 -16.73 -2.96
N ALA A 43 -6.77 -16.97 -3.60
CA ALA A 43 -8.04 -17.16 -2.90
C ALA A 43 -8.03 -18.37 -1.93
N LYS A 44 -7.32 -19.45 -2.28
CA LYS A 44 -7.21 -20.63 -1.40
C LYS A 44 -6.40 -20.33 -0.15
N GLU A 45 -5.22 -19.72 -0.30
CA GLU A 45 -4.35 -19.31 0.81
C GLU A 45 -5.07 -18.34 1.75
N PHE A 46 -5.80 -17.38 1.19
CA PHE A 46 -6.64 -16.46 1.95
C PHE A 46 -7.69 -17.19 2.80
N ILE A 47 -8.52 -18.05 2.20
CA ILE A 47 -9.61 -18.73 2.91
C ILE A 47 -9.05 -19.64 4.02
N TYR A 48 -8.00 -20.41 3.72
CA TYR A 48 -7.38 -21.30 4.71
C TYR A 48 -6.71 -20.52 5.85
N GLY A 49 -5.97 -19.45 5.54
CA GLY A 49 -5.33 -18.62 6.55
C GLY A 49 -6.33 -17.89 7.45
N TYR A 50 -7.39 -17.35 6.85
CA TYR A 50 -8.50 -16.72 7.58
C TYR A 50 -9.13 -17.68 8.60
N ILE A 51 -9.50 -18.89 8.15
CA ILE A 51 -10.12 -19.91 9.01
C ILE A 51 -9.14 -20.33 10.10
N ALA A 52 -7.89 -20.62 9.74
CA ALA A 52 -6.86 -21.06 10.69
C ALA A 52 -6.61 -20.02 11.78
N CYS A 53 -6.55 -18.72 11.42
CA CYS A 53 -6.37 -17.66 12.39
C CYS A 53 -7.58 -17.52 13.31
N SER A 54 -8.79 -17.48 12.75
CA SER A 54 -10.03 -17.33 13.53
C SER A 54 -10.22 -18.48 14.53
N LEU A 55 -9.95 -19.72 14.10
CA LEU A 55 -9.97 -20.89 14.99
C LEU A 55 -8.89 -20.81 16.07
N SER A 56 -7.70 -20.32 15.74
CA SER A 56 -6.60 -20.16 16.70
C SER A 56 -6.93 -19.12 17.77
N ILE A 57 -7.55 -18.00 17.39
CA ILE A 57 -8.03 -16.96 18.34
C ILE A 57 -9.09 -17.56 19.27
N ASN A 58 -10.09 -18.26 18.73
CA ASN A 58 -11.15 -18.89 19.52
C ASN A 58 -10.61 -19.95 20.48
N ALA A 59 -9.56 -20.67 20.08
CA ALA A 59 -8.86 -21.64 20.92
C ALA A 59 -7.85 -21.01 21.89
N MET A 60 -7.78 -19.67 21.98
CA MET A 60 -6.80 -18.91 22.76
C MET A 60 -5.33 -19.24 22.42
N ASN A 61 -5.09 -19.77 21.22
CA ASN A 61 -3.76 -20.05 20.69
C ASN A 61 -3.23 -18.82 19.94
N TYR A 62 -2.91 -17.77 20.69
CA TYR A 62 -2.53 -16.48 20.13
C TYR A 62 -1.21 -16.52 19.36
N GLN A 63 -0.24 -17.35 19.75
CA GLN A 63 1.01 -17.49 18.98
C GLN A 63 0.74 -18.01 17.56
N ARG A 64 -0.13 -19.02 17.43
CA ARG A 64 -0.51 -19.53 16.11
C ARG A 64 -1.26 -18.48 15.29
N ALA A 65 -2.16 -17.73 15.92
CA ALA A 65 -2.86 -16.62 15.26
C ALA A 65 -1.89 -15.55 14.72
N VAL A 66 -0.90 -15.15 15.53
CA VAL A 66 0.15 -14.20 15.12
C VAL A 66 0.92 -14.72 13.91
N SER A 67 1.42 -15.96 13.98
CA SER A 67 2.20 -16.56 12.90
C SER A 67 1.39 -16.67 11.61
N THR A 68 0.12 -17.09 11.69
CA THR A 68 -0.77 -17.18 10.52
C THR A 68 -1.09 -15.82 9.92
N LEU A 69 -1.36 -14.78 10.73
CA LEU A 69 -1.61 -13.44 10.20
C LEU A 69 -0.40 -12.87 9.47
N LEU A 70 0.80 -13.06 10.01
CA LEU A 70 2.04 -12.66 9.36
C LEU A 70 2.25 -13.40 8.02
N GLU A 71 1.94 -14.69 7.99
CA GLU A 71 2.08 -15.52 6.78
C GLU A 71 1.15 -15.06 5.65
N VAL A 72 -0.11 -14.73 5.98
CA VAL A 72 -1.11 -14.38 4.95
C VAL A 72 -1.21 -12.89 4.63
N HIS A 73 -0.58 -12.02 5.41
CA HIS A 73 -0.66 -10.55 5.25
C HIS A 73 -0.39 -10.10 3.81
N VAL A 74 0.72 -10.56 3.23
CA VAL A 74 1.14 -10.19 1.86
C VAL A 74 0.12 -10.64 0.83
N SER A 75 -0.28 -11.91 0.86
CA SER A 75 -1.23 -12.47 -0.11
C SER A 75 -2.61 -11.83 -0.01
N MET A 76 -3.07 -11.50 1.21
CA MET A 76 -4.35 -10.83 1.43
C MET A 76 -4.36 -9.39 0.91
N CYS A 77 -3.36 -8.58 1.29
CA CYS A 77 -3.33 -7.17 0.92
C CYS A 77 -3.08 -6.98 -0.58
N SER A 78 -2.17 -7.77 -1.18
CA SER A 78 -1.91 -7.72 -2.63
C SER A 78 -3.12 -8.10 -3.49
N ALA A 79 -4.01 -8.95 -2.97
CA ALA A 79 -5.26 -9.33 -3.62
C ALA A 79 -6.43 -8.36 -3.36
N GLY A 80 -6.23 -7.33 -2.54
CA GLY A 80 -7.24 -6.32 -2.19
C GLY A 80 -8.17 -6.72 -1.04
N TYR A 81 -7.81 -7.72 -0.22
CA TYR A 81 -8.58 -8.17 0.95
C TYR A 81 -8.08 -7.50 2.25
N VAL A 82 -7.71 -6.22 2.20
CA VAL A 82 -7.14 -5.48 3.34
C VAL A 82 -8.15 -5.38 4.49
N GLU A 83 -9.43 -5.13 4.20
CA GLU A 83 -10.49 -5.07 5.20
C GLU A 83 -10.60 -6.35 6.03
N GLU A 84 -10.53 -7.52 5.37
CA GLU A 84 -10.61 -8.81 6.06
C GLU A 84 -9.36 -9.08 6.91
N PHE A 85 -8.18 -8.67 6.44
CA PHE A 85 -6.96 -8.74 7.24
C PHE A 85 -7.08 -7.91 8.51
N LEU A 86 -7.57 -6.67 8.39
CA LEU A 86 -7.79 -5.77 9.52
C LEU A 86 -8.85 -6.32 10.48
N ARG A 87 -9.94 -6.90 9.96
CA ARG A 87 -11.00 -7.48 10.78
C ARG A 87 -10.48 -8.63 11.64
N VAL A 88 -9.70 -9.56 11.08
CA VAL A 88 -9.11 -10.67 11.87
C VAL A 88 -8.05 -10.17 12.84
N SER A 89 -7.21 -9.22 12.40
CA SER A 89 -6.21 -8.60 13.27
C SER A 89 -6.88 -7.95 14.49
N ARG A 90 -8.00 -7.24 14.29
CA ARG A 90 -8.80 -6.65 15.37
C ARG A 90 -9.33 -7.70 16.34
N LEU A 91 -9.80 -8.85 15.86
CA LEU A 91 -10.22 -9.95 16.74
C LEU A 91 -9.07 -10.43 17.62
N LEU A 92 -7.86 -10.59 17.06
CA LEU A 92 -6.69 -10.99 17.83
C LEU A 92 -6.31 -9.91 18.85
N PHE A 93 -6.15 -8.66 18.43
CA PHE A 93 -5.68 -7.57 19.28
C PHE A 93 -6.66 -7.23 20.41
N ASN A 94 -7.97 -7.38 20.18
CA ASN A 94 -8.99 -7.26 21.23
C ASN A 94 -9.01 -8.46 22.20
N SER A 95 -8.48 -9.61 21.79
CA SER A 95 -8.47 -10.84 22.61
C SER A 95 -7.22 -10.99 23.47
N ILE A 96 -6.12 -10.31 23.12
CA ILE A 96 -4.87 -10.36 23.91
C ILE A 96 -4.87 -9.34 25.04
N THR A 97 -4.08 -9.61 26.07
CA THR A 97 -3.80 -8.62 27.13
C THR A 97 -2.57 -7.80 26.76
N TRP A 98 -2.72 -6.47 26.70
CA TRP A 98 -1.64 -5.52 26.46
C TRP A 98 -0.77 -5.32 27.71
N THR A 99 0.16 -6.25 27.92
CA THR A 99 1.22 -6.13 28.93
C THR A 99 2.53 -6.65 28.38
N LYS A 100 3.66 -6.11 28.83
CA LYS A 100 5.00 -6.59 28.44
C LYS A 100 5.14 -8.11 28.59
N LYS A 101 4.66 -8.66 29.71
CA LYS A 101 4.71 -10.10 30.03
C LYS A 101 3.88 -10.97 29.09
N SER A 102 2.75 -10.46 28.60
CA SER A 102 1.87 -11.18 27.68
C SER A 102 2.48 -11.20 26.28
N LEU A 103 2.88 -10.02 25.79
CA LEU A 103 3.40 -9.83 24.44
C LEU A 103 4.77 -10.46 24.23
N SER A 104 5.63 -10.48 25.27
CA SER A 104 6.94 -11.14 25.18
C SER A 104 6.87 -12.66 24.92
N LYS A 105 5.69 -13.27 25.01
CA LYS A 105 5.45 -14.69 24.68
C LYS A 105 5.02 -14.91 23.23
N LEU A 106 4.74 -13.83 22.50
CA LEU A 106 4.21 -13.86 21.15
C LEU A 106 5.31 -13.44 20.18
N THR A 107 6.06 -14.40 19.67
CA THR A 107 7.10 -14.17 18.69
C THR A 107 6.51 -13.52 17.44
N GLY A 108 7.06 -12.38 17.04
CA GLY A 108 6.67 -11.64 15.84
C GLY A 108 5.53 -10.64 16.04
N ILE A 109 5.01 -10.48 17.27
CA ILE A 109 3.89 -9.59 17.54
C ILE A 109 4.21 -8.12 17.21
N GLU A 110 5.44 -7.68 17.38
CA GLU A 110 5.87 -6.32 17.06
C GLU A 110 5.81 -6.05 15.55
N ASN A 111 6.17 -7.04 14.73
CA ASN A 111 6.02 -6.95 13.28
C ASN A 111 4.54 -6.91 12.90
N LEU A 112 3.73 -7.77 13.52
CA LEU A 112 2.28 -7.79 13.25
C LEU A 112 1.62 -6.46 13.64
N ILE A 113 1.97 -5.87 14.79
CA ILE A 113 1.48 -4.54 15.20
C ILE A 113 1.82 -3.49 14.13
N ARG A 114 3.08 -3.45 13.67
CA ARG A 114 3.51 -2.52 12.62
C ARG A 114 2.72 -2.73 11.33
N ASP A 115 2.61 -3.97 10.88
CA ASP A 115 1.99 -4.31 9.60
C ASP A 115 0.47 -4.07 9.63
N THR A 116 -0.21 -4.42 10.73
CA THR A 116 -1.62 -4.07 10.96
C THR A 116 -1.82 -2.57 11.07
N ALA A 117 -0.98 -1.84 11.80
CA ALA A 117 -1.09 -0.39 11.91
C ALA A 117 -0.92 0.28 10.54
N LYS A 118 0.09 -0.11 9.75
CA LYS A 118 0.29 0.38 8.38
C LYS A 118 -0.96 0.16 7.51
N SER A 119 -1.47 -1.07 7.47
CA SER A 119 -2.68 -1.39 6.70
C SER A 119 -3.90 -0.63 7.20
N SER A 120 -4.03 -0.40 8.50
CA SER A 120 -5.14 0.36 9.11
C SER A 120 -5.11 1.83 8.72
N ILE A 121 -3.92 2.44 8.74
CA ILE A 121 -3.66 3.82 8.29
C ILE A 121 -4.07 3.97 6.82
N GLU A 122 -3.59 3.07 5.97
CA GLU A 122 -3.87 3.08 4.53
C GLU A 122 -5.34 2.85 4.23
N PHE A 123 -6.01 1.99 5.00
CA PHE A 123 -7.44 1.74 4.82
C PHE A 123 -8.30 2.93 5.27
N GLY A 124 -7.81 3.72 6.24
CA GLY A 124 -8.53 4.84 6.85
C GLY A 124 -9.33 4.45 8.09
N ASP A 125 -8.95 3.38 8.77
CA ASP A 125 -9.54 2.94 10.03
C ASP A 125 -8.82 3.63 11.21
N ASP A 126 -9.16 4.89 11.42
CA ASP A 126 -8.50 5.75 12.42
C ASP A 126 -8.69 5.20 13.84
N ASP A 127 -9.90 4.77 14.19
CA ASP A 127 -10.21 4.20 15.51
C ASP A 127 -9.30 3.00 15.84
N PHE A 128 -9.05 2.11 14.88
CA PHE A 128 -8.16 0.98 15.12
C PHE A 128 -6.69 1.36 15.15
N THR A 129 -6.31 2.31 14.29
CA THR A 129 -4.95 2.82 14.23
C THR A 129 -4.57 3.43 15.57
N ASP A 130 -5.42 4.31 16.10
CA ASP A 130 -5.22 4.96 17.39
C ASP A 130 -5.20 3.93 18.52
N TYR A 131 -6.12 2.96 18.51
CA TYR A 131 -6.10 1.84 19.46
C TYR A 131 -4.75 1.09 19.46
N LEU A 132 -4.21 0.75 18.30
CA LEU A 132 -2.93 0.03 18.20
C LEU A 132 -1.76 0.88 18.70
N ILE A 133 -1.70 2.14 18.29
CA ILE A 133 -0.64 3.08 18.67
C ILE A 133 -0.67 3.31 20.19
N GLU A 134 -1.82 3.65 20.76
CA GLU A 134 -1.96 3.94 22.19
C GLU A 134 -1.62 2.72 23.06
N ASN A 135 -2.13 1.54 22.70
CA ASN A 135 -1.83 0.34 23.46
C ASN A 135 -0.36 -0.06 23.33
N TYR A 136 0.25 0.05 22.15
CA TYR A 136 1.68 -0.24 22.00
C TYR A 136 2.56 0.78 22.75
N GLU A 137 2.24 2.07 22.65
CA GLU A 137 2.90 3.15 23.37
C GLU A 137 2.84 2.96 24.89
N SER A 138 1.71 2.48 25.42
CA SER A 138 1.54 2.21 26.86
C SER A 138 2.53 1.18 27.44
N LEU A 139 3.15 0.36 26.58
CA LEU A 139 4.13 -0.65 26.98
C LEU A 139 5.56 -0.10 27.06
N ILE A 140 5.79 1.13 26.59
CA ILE A 140 7.11 1.68 26.39
C ILE A 140 7.46 2.61 27.55
N GLU A 141 8.29 2.12 28.47
CA GLU A 141 8.79 2.92 29.61
C GLU A 141 10.07 3.70 29.28
N LYS A 142 10.83 3.24 28.29
CA LYS A 142 12.14 3.78 27.92
C LYS A 142 12.26 3.91 26.41
N LYS A 143 13.07 4.88 25.98
CA LYS A 143 13.38 5.14 24.56
C LYS A 143 14.42 4.14 24.02
N GLU A 144 14.04 2.87 23.98
CA GLU A 144 14.83 1.73 23.49
C GLU A 144 14.23 1.19 22.16
N ASP A 145 14.55 -0.04 21.74
CA ASP A 145 14.14 -0.64 20.44
C ASP A 145 12.64 -0.47 20.12
N ASN A 146 11.76 -0.77 21.09
CA ASN A 146 10.32 -0.64 20.92
C ASN A 146 9.88 0.81 20.68
N TYR A 147 10.57 1.79 21.27
CA TYR A 147 10.27 3.19 21.02
C TYR A 147 10.61 3.58 19.58
N ILE A 148 11.72 3.08 19.03
CA ILE A 148 12.07 3.31 17.61
C ILE A 148 11.02 2.70 16.68
N ARG A 149 10.48 1.52 17.02
CA ARG A 149 9.35 0.91 16.29
C ARG A 149 8.08 1.76 16.39
N LEU A 150 7.78 2.31 17.56
CA LEU A 150 6.66 3.23 17.72
C LEU A 150 6.86 4.48 16.87
N CYS A 151 8.05 5.08 16.86
CA CYS A 151 8.38 6.22 16.01
C CYS A 151 8.19 5.88 14.53
N ASN A 152 8.57 4.67 14.08
CA ASN A 152 8.33 4.21 12.72
C ASN A 152 6.83 4.20 12.35
N ILE A 153 5.97 3.69 13.24
CA ILE A 153 4.52 3.66 13.02
C ILE A 153 3.94 5.08 13.03
N LYS A 154 4.29 5.89 14.04
CA LYS A 154 3.79 7.27 14.19
C LYS A 154 4.23 8.16 13.04
N SER A 155 5.48 8.04 12.57
CA SER A 155 5.97 8.82 11.44
C SER A 155 5.19 8.51 10.15
N TYR A 156 4.85 7.23 9.92
CA TYR A 156 4.03 6.84 8.78
C TYR A 156 2.60 7.36 8.90
N TYR A 157 1.99 7.23 10.08
CA TYR A 157 0.66 7.77 10.38
C TYR A 157 0.59 9.28 10.09
N PHE A 158 1.51 10.05 10.65
CA PHE A 158 1.55 11.50 10.45
C PHE A 158 1.79 11.88 8.99
N TRP A 159 2.75 11.22 8.32
CA TRP A 159 3.01 11.45 6.90
C TRP A 159 1.75 11.20 6.05
N PHE A 160 1.08 10.07 6.27
CA PHE A 160 -0.10 9.68 5.49
C PHE A 160 -1.29 10.64 5.71
N LYS A 161 -1.41 11.20 6.93
CA LYS A 161 -2.38 12.25 7.29
C LYS A 161 -1.97 13.65 6.83
N ASN A 162 -0.86 13.79 6.11
CA ASN A 162 -0.28 15.06 5.65
C ASN A 162 0.23 15.98 6.79
N ASP A 163 0.44 15.46 8.00
CA ASP A 163 1.14 16.17 9.08
C ASP A 163 2.65 15.92 8.98
N TYR A 164 3.27 16.56 7.99
CA TYR A 164 4.68 16.33 7.68
C TYR A 164 5.62 16.81 8.79
N VAL A 165 5.22 17.84 9.55
CA VAL A 165 6.04 18.36 10.66
C VAL A 165 6.15 17.32 11.76
N SER A 166 5.03 16.74 12.19
CA SER A 166 5.04 15.68 13.21
C SER A 166 5.77 14.43 12.72
N ALA A 167 5.62 14.07 11.44
CA ALA A 167 6.33 12.94 10.84
C ALA A 167 7.85 13.14 10.85
N ILE A 168 8.34 14.31 10.42
CA ILE A 168 9.76 14.66 10.43
C ILE A 168 10.32 14.62 11.86
N ASN A 169 9.65 15.26 12.81
CA ASN A 169 10.09 15.29 14.21
C ASN A 169 10.22 13.88 14.81
N CYS A 170 9.24 12.99 14.55
CA CYS A 170 9.30 11.60 15.00
C CYS A 170 10.51 10.85 14.40
N CYS A 171 10.80 11.06 13.12
CA CYS A 171 11.93 10.44 12.45
C CYS A 171 13.28 10.96 12.97
N GLU A 172 13.43 12.28 13.10
CA GLU A 172 14.67 12.90 13.59
C GLU A 172 14.99 12.45 15.02
N GLU A 173 13.98 12.37 15.88
CA GLU A 173 14.15 11.83 17.23
C GLU A 173 14.63 10.38 17.22
N ALA A 174 14.01 9.52 16.41
CA ALA A 174 14.41 8.13 16.30
C ALA A 174 15.83 7.98 15.72
N LEU A 175 16.20 8.77 14.72
CA LEU A 175 17.56 8.77 14.14
C LEU A 175 18.61 9.24 15.14
N TYR A 176 18.31 10.28 15.93
CA TYR A 176 19.20 10.74 16.98
C TYR A 176 19.47 9.66 18.03
N LEU A 177 18.43 8.90 18.42
CA LEU A 177 18.59 7.79 19.36
C LEU A 177 19.44 6.64 18.78
N LEU A 178 19.23 6.29 17.51
CA LEU A 178 20.03 5.28 16.81
C LEU A 178 21.49 5.70 16.70
N GLU A 179 21.76 6.94 16.29
CA GLU A 179 23.11 7.49 16.18
C GLU A 179 23.82 7.48 17.54
N ARG A 180 23.14 7.95 18.59
CA ARG A 180 23.68 7.95 19.96
C ARG A 180 23.99 6.54 20.46
N ALA A 181 23.23 5.54 20.03
CA ALA A 181 23.44 4.13 20.36
C ALA A 181 24.46 3.43 19.44
N GLY A 182 24.96 4.09 18.39
CA GLY A 182 25.84 3.48 17.38
C GLY A 182 25.14 2.40 16.55
N GLN A 183 23.82 2.48 16.38
CA GLN A 183 22.99 1.49 15.68
C GLN A 183 22.66 1.95 14.25
N SER A 184 22.63 1.01 13.32
CA SER A 184 22.13 1.25 11.97
C SER A 184 20.60 1.38 11.97
N ASP A 185 20.06 2.10 10.98
CA ASP A 185 18.62 2.17 10.76
C ASP A 185 18.11 0.86 10.13
N ASN A 186 17.64 -0.04 10.98
CA ASN A 186 17.01 -1.30 10.59
C ASN A 186 15.46 -1.21 10.64
N TYR A 187 14.89 -0.01 10.80
CA TYR A 187 13.45 0.21 10.95
C TYR A 187 12.88 1.05 9.80
N SER A 188 13.68 1.43 8.82
CA SER A 188 13.29 2.30 7.70
C SER A 188 12.92 3.73 8.13
N ILE A 189 13.48 4.24 9.23
CA ILE A 189 13.23 5.60 9.70
C ILE A 189 13.68 6.64 8.67
N LYS A 190 14.85 6.46 8.07
CA LYS A 190 15.37 7.37 7.02
C LYS A 190 14.44 7.41 5.80
N HIS A 191 13.81 6.30 5.47
CA HIS A 191 12.85 6.24 4.39
C HIS A 191 11.59 7.07 4.71
N HIS A 192 11.01 6.91 5.90
CA HIS A 192 9.87 7.71 6.34
C HIS A 192 10.22 9.21 6.45
N LEU A 193 11.43 9.54 6.90
CA LEU A 193 11.93 10.91 6.90
C LEU A 193 11.93 11.50 5.48
N ALA A 194 12.52 10.79 4.52
CA ALA A 194 12.59 11.26 3.13
C ALA A 194 11.19 11.42 2.49
N LEU A 195 10.24 10.54 2.81
CA LEU A 195 8.84 10.70 2.37
C LEU A 195 8.21 11.98 2.93
N ALA A 196 8.36 12.23 4.23
CA ALA A 196 7.83 13.42 4.89
C ALA A 196 8.51 14.71 4.41
N GLN A 197 9.83 14.69 4.24
CA GLN A 197 10.61 15.79 3.68
C GLN A 197 10.16 16.13 2.26
N ARG A 198 10.03 15.13 1.38
CA ARG A 198 9.53 15.31 0.01
C ARG A 198 8.17 16.01 0.00
N ASP A 199 7.22 15.51 0.79
CA ASP A 199 5.84 15.99 0.74
C ASP A 199 5.60 17.26 1.55
N SER A 200 6.56 17.67 2.39
CA SER A 200 6.56 18.98 3.08
C SER A 200 6.58 20.18 2.12
N LYS A 201 7.02 19.96 0.87
CA LYS A 201 7.19 20.96 -0.20
C LYS A 201 8.17 22.10 0.13
N ASP A 202 8.90 21.99 1.22
CA ASP A 202 10.06 22.85 1.47
C ASP A 202 11.22 22.46 0.54
N LYS A 203 11.92 23.46 0.01
CA LYS A 203 12.94 23.23 -1.02
C LYS A 203 14.13 22.42 -0.50
N GLU A 204 14.61 22.73 0.69
CA GLU A 204 15.77 22.05 1.29
C GLU A 204 15.40 20.60 1.63
N ASN A 205 14.18 20.41 2.15
CA ASN A 205 13.65 19.07 2.40
C ASN A 205 13.48 18.25 1.13
N ILE A 206 12.98 18.83 0.02
CA ILE A 206 12.88 18.11 -1.26
C ILE A 206 14.26 17.71 -1.77
N ASP A 207 15.26 18.58 -1.63
CA ASP A 207 16.63 18.29 -2.05
C ASP A 207 17.23 17.14 -1.22
N ALA A 208 17.06 17.17 0.11
CA ALA A 208 17.49 16.09 1.00
C ALA A 208 16.78 14.75 0.69
N ALA A 209 15.48 14.78 0.41
CA ALA A 209 14.73 13.60 0.03
C ALA A 209 15.18 13.04 -1.33
N LEU A 210 15.45 13.91 -2.31
CA LEU A 210 15.95 13.51 -3.63
C LEU A 210 17.30 12.81 -3.51
N ASP A 211 18.24 13.38 -2.75
CA ASP A 211 19.55 12.79 -2.50
C ASP A 211 19.43 11.41 -1.84
N PHE A 212 18.51 11.26 -0.89
CA PHE A 212 18.23 9.97 -0.27
C PHE A 212 17.66 8.94 -1.27
N PHE A 213 16.69 9.33 -2.11
CA PHE A 213 16.02 8.40 -3.01
C PHE A 213 16.85 8.01 -4.22
N ILE A 214 17.75 8.87 -4.70
CA ILE A 214 18.66 8.53 -5.81
C ILE A 214 19.58 7.36 -5.41
N LYS A 215 19.93 7.24 -4.12
CA LYS A 215 20.88 6.23 -3.60
C LYS A 215 22.20 6.31 -4.39
N ASP A 216 22.67 5.17 -4.90
CA ASP A 216 23.91 5.07 -5.70
C ASP A 216 23.68 5.23 -7.22
N ASN A 217 22.47 5.57 -7.66
CA ASN A 217 22.16 5.74 -9.07
C ASN A 217 22.61 7.12 -9.59
N SER A 218 22.80 7.25 -10.89
CA SER A 218 22.86 8.58 -11.52
C SER A 218 21.46 9.09 -11.80
N LEU A 219 21.20 10.37 -11.47
CA LEU A 219 19.95 11.03 -11.85
C LEU A 219 19.73 10.99 -13.38
N SER A 220 20.81 11.10 -14.19
CA SER A 220 20.72 11.02 -15.65
C SER A 220 20.13 9.70 -16.13
N ASP A 221 20.46 8.60 -15.45
CA ASP A 221 20.03 7.26 -15.84
C ASP A 221 18.58 7.05 -15.41
N LEU A 222 18.22 7.55 -14.22
CA LEU A 222 16.85 7.48 -13.71
C LEU A 222 15.85 8.20 -14.63
N ILE A 223 16.23 9.37 -15.17
CA ILE A 223 15.36 10.21 -16.01
C ILE A 223 15.45 9.90 -17.52
N ASN A 224 16.34 9.00 -17.93
CA ASN A 224 16.46 8.59 -19.33
C ASN A 224 15.54 7.41 -19.65
N ILE A 225 14.48 7.63 -20.45
CA ILE A 225 13.47 6.61 -20.76
C ILE A 225 14.06 5.32 -21.38
N GLU A 226 15.17 5.44 -22.13
CA GLU A 226 15.84 4.32 -22.81
C GLU A 226 16.68 3.45 -21.85
N VAL A 227 16.99 3.96 -20.64
CA VAL A 227 17.74 3.22 -19.63
C VAL A 227 16.75 2.51 -18.71
N LEU A 228 16.54 1.22 -18.97
CA LEU A 228 15.64 0.36 -18.18
C LEU A 228 16.39 -0.88 -17.66
N PRO A 229 17.04 -0.79 -16.49
CA PRO A 229 17.74 -1.92 -15.87
C PRO A 229 16.81 -3.13 -15.64
N GLU A 230 17.35 -4.35 -15.68
CA GLU A 230 16.51 -5.55 -15.44
C GLU A 230 15.91 -5.56 -14.03
N ASN A 231 16.66 -5.07 -13.04
CA ASN A 231 16.27 -5.04 -11.63
C ASN A 231 16.00 -3.61 -11.14
N GLY A 232 15.24 -2.82 -11.89
CA GLY A 232 14.90 -1.46 -11.47
C GLY A 232 13.97 -1.44 -10.26
N GLU A 233 14.28 -0.58 -9.29
CA GLU A 233 13.47 -0.43 -8.08
C GLU A 233 12.31 0.55 -8.33
N SER A 234 11.09 0.03 -8.42
CA SER A 234 9.88 0.83 -8.67
C SER A 234 9.72 2.01 -7.73
N THR A 235 9.91 1.79 -6.42
CA THR A 235 9.76 2.82 -5.39
C THR A 235 10.77 3.96 -5.54
N THR A 236 12.00 3.66 -5.96
CA THR A 236 13.03 4.65 -6.26
C THR A 236 12.57 5.58 -7.38
N TYR A 237 12.09 5.04 -8.50
CA TYR A 237 11.57 5.85 -9.60
C TYR A 237 10.38 6.72 -9.19
N GLY A 238 9.39 6.15 -8.49
CA GLY A 238 8.22 6.91 -8.03
C GLY A 238 8.60 8.08 -7.12
N ASN A 239 9.49 7.84 -6.15
CA ASN A 239 9.90 8.84 -5.17
C ASN A 239 10.77 9.94 -5.79
N VAL A 240 11.72 9.59 -6.66
CA VAL A 240 12.53 10.56 -7.42
C VAL A 240 11.63 11.40 -8.34
N GLY A 241 10.71 10.76 -9.06
CA GLY A 241 9.75 11.47 -9.91
C GLY A 241 8.92 12.51 -9.13
N LYS A 242 8.51 12.17 -7.90
CA LYS A 242 7.72 13.09 -7.06
C LYS A 242 8.54 14.27 -6.53
N CYS A 243 9.82 14.07 -6.22
CA CYS A 243 10.74 15.16 -5.94
C CYS A 243 10.89 16.10 -7.16
N LEU A 244 11.11 15.54 -8.35
CA LEU A 244 11.25 16.29 -9.61
C LEU A 244 9.98 17.07 -9.96
N PHE A 245 8.81 16.49 -9.72
CA PHE A 245 7.52 17.15 -9.89
C PHE A 245 7.39 18.40 -9.01
N PHE A 246 7.75 18.30 -7.72
CA PHE A 246 7.74 19.48 -6.84
C PHE A 246 8.80 20.51 -7.22
N LYS A 247 9.92 20.08 -7.81
CA LYS A 247 10.94 20.95 -8.42
C LYS A 247 10.54 21.49 -9.81
N LYS A 248 9.34 21.19 -10.30
CA LYS A 248 8.78 21.64 -11.60
C LYS A 248 9.48 21.07 -12.84
N ASP A 249 10.28 20.03 -12.70
CA ASP A 249 10.77 19.27 -13.84
C ASP A 249 9.76 18.16 -14.22
N LEU A 250 8.68 18.59 -14.89
CA LEU A 250 7.55 17.73 -15.23
C LEU A 250 7.94 16.62 -16.22
N HIS A 251 8.86 16.89 -17.14
CA HIS A 251 9.29 15.91 -18.14
C HIS A 251 10.05 14.76 -17.48
N SER A 252 11.05 15.08 -16.67
CA SER A 252 11.83 14.07 -15.95
C SER A 252 10.98 13.31 -14.93
N ALA A 253 10.07 14.01 -14.24
CA ALA A 253 9.11 13.39 -13.34
C ALA A 253 8.25 12.34 -14.05
N LEU A 254 7.71 12.68 -15.23
CA LEU A 254 6.87 11.78 -16.02
C LEU A 254 7.63 10.52 -16.46
N THR A 255 8.87 10.66 -16.92
CA THR A 255 9.74 9.52 -17.25
C THR A 255 9.90 8.59 -16.06
N CYS A 256 10.21 9.14 -14.88
CA CYS A 256 10.33 8.35 -13.66
C CYS A 256 9.02 7.63 -13.31
N TYR A 257 7.86 8.30 -13.42
CA TYR A 257 6.58 7.63 -13.13
C TYR A 257 6.23 6.52 -14.11
N TYR A 258 6.56 6.64 -15.40
CA TYR A 258 6.39 5.55 -16.37
C TYR A 258 7.23 4.33 -16.03
N LYS A 259 8.50 4.54 -15.65
CA LYS A 259 9.36 3.45 -15.17
C LYS A 259 8.82 2.83 -13.88
N SER A 260 8.38 3.67 -12.93
CA SER A 260 7.76 3.19 -11.69
C SER A 260 6.57 2.30 -11.99
N PHE A 261 5.62 2.75 -12.83
CA PHE A 261 4.47 1.96 -13.23
C PHE A 261 4.90 0.63 -13.85
N PHE A 262 5.84 0.66 -14.80
CA PHE A 262 6.35 -0.52 -15.48
C PHE A 262 6.85 -1.58 -14.49
N TYR A 263 7.75 -1.22 -13.56
CA TYR A 263 8.29 -2.16 -12.59
C TYR A 263 7.27 -2.63 -11.54
N ILE A 264 6.32 -1.77 -11.12
CA ILE A 264 5.27 -2.20 -10.18
C ILE A 264 4.38 -3.25 -10.84
N PHE A 265 4.01 -3.04 -12.10
CA PHE A 265 3.11 -3.92 -12.82
C PHE A 265 3.69 -5.33 -12.98
N GLU A 266 4.98 -5.42 -13.31
CA GLU A 266 5.77 -6.68 -13.38
C GLU A 266 5.99 -7.33 -12.00
N SER A 267 5.85 -6.57 -10.90
CA SER A 267 6.12 -7.07 -9.55
C SER A 267 4.88 -7.63 -8.85
N GLY A 268 5.05 -8.67 -8.04
CA GLY A 268 4.02 -9.24 -7.16
C GLY A 268 4.09 -8.74 -5.71
N THR A 269 4.42 -7.46 -5.49
CA THR A 269 4.66 -6.91 -4.13
C THR A 269 3.37 -6.67 -3.33
N ILE A 270 3.47 -6.65 -1.99
CA ILE A 270 2.32 -6.41 -1.09
C ILE A 270 1.60 -5.09 -1.39
N ASP A 271 2.38 -4.04 -1.64
CA ASP A 271 1.88 -2.68 -1.88
C ASP A 271 1.56 -2.44 -3.37
N ARG A 272 1.44 -3.50 -4.20
CA ARG A 272 1.28 -3.37 -5.67
C ARG A 272 0.12 -2.46 -6.05
N LEU A 273 -1.08 -2.73 -5.52
CA LEU A 273 -2.27 -1.92 -5.84
C LEU A 273 -2.11 -0.48 -5.33
N LEU A 274 -1.61 -0.30 -4.11
CA LEU A 274 -1.36 1.03 -3.53
C LEU A 274 -0.39 1.83 -4.41
N ASN A 275 0.72 1.22 -4.81
CA ASN A 275 1.78 1.83 -5.60
C ASN A 275 1.36 2.07 -7.05
N LEU A 276 0.59 1.17 -7.68
CA LEU A 276 -0.01 1.41 -9.00
C LEU A 276 -0.96 2.60 -8.93
N GLY A 277 -1.72 2.72 -7.85
CA GLY A 277 -2.57 3.88 -7.60
C GLY A 277 -1.76 5.17 -7.55
N TYR A 278 -0.68 5.23 -6.77
CA TYR A 278 0.21 6.40 -6.71
C TYR A 278 0.85 6.72 -8.07
N ALA A 279 1.45 5.74 -8.74
CA ALA A 279 2.11 5.94 -10.03
C ALA A 279 1.12 6.46 -11.08
N SER A 280 -0.06 5.85 -11.17
CA SER A 280 -1.12 6.25 -12.10
C SER A 280 -1.64 7.65 -11.79
N PHE A 281 -1.87 7.95 -10.52
CA PHE A 281 -2.33 9.28 -10.11
C PHE A 281 -1.30 10.35 -10.49
N TRP A 282 -0.01 10.14 -10.18
CA TRP A 282 1.03 11.11 -10.51
C TRP A 282 1.26 11.28 -12.01
N ILE A 283 1.14 10.21 -12.80
CA ILE A 283 1.10 10.30 -14.28
C ILE A 283 -0.06 11.20 -14.71
N ALA A 284 -1.26 10.99 -14.16
CA ALA A 284 -2.43 11.78 -14.49
C ALA A 284 -2.27 13.27 -14.12
N GLU A 285 -1.63 13.59 -13.00
CA GLU A 285 -1.32 14.97 -12.61
C GLU A 285 -0.47 15.67 -13.68
N VAL A 286 0.64 15.03 -14.09
CA VAL A 286 1.55 15.61 -15.09
C VAL A 286 0.90 15.71 -16.47
N LEU A 287 0.14 14.69 -16.89
CA LEU A 287 -0.59 14.72 -18.16
C LEU A 287 -1.65 15.82 -18.17
N SER A 288 -2.32 16.07 -17.04
CA SER A 288 -3.29 17.16 -16.91
C SER A 288 -2.61 18.53 -17.01
N GLU A 289 -1.45 18.71 -16.35
CA GLU A 289 -0.66 19.95 -16.42
C GLU A 289 -0.10 20.21 -17.83
N THR A 290 0.20 19.14 -18.59
CA THR A 290 0.68 19.22 -19.98
C THR A 290 -0.44 19.17 -21.04
N ASN A 291 -1.70 19.38 -20.63
CA ASN A 291 -2.89 19.44 -21.48
C ASN A 291 -3.21 18.15 -22.26
N GLN A 292 -2.70 17.00 -21.82
CA GLN A 292 -3.04 15.65 -22.31
C GLN A 292 -4.21 15.07 -21.49
N LYS A 293 -5.38 15.71 -21.60
CA LYS A 293 -6.52 15.45 -20.70
C LYS A 293 -7.12 14.05 -20.80
N GLU A 294 -7.27 13.52 -22.01
CA GLU A 294 -7.91 12.21 -22.20
C GLU A 294 -7.11 11.07 -21.58
N PRO A 295 -5.79 10.93 -21.85
CA PRO A 295 -4.97 9.96 -21.14
C PRO A 295 -4.95 10.18 -19.62
N ALA A 296 -4.92 11.43 -19.16
CA ALA A 296 -4.98 11.73 -17.72
C ALA A 296 -6.24 11.17 -17.05
N TYR A 297 -7.41 11.27 -17.69
CA TYR A 297 -8.66 10.73 -17.16
C TYR A 297 -8.65 9.20 -17.01
N TYR A 298 -8.05 8.49 -17.97
CA TYR A 298 -7.84 7.05 -17.85
C TYR A 298 -6.95 6.71 -16.65
N PHE A 299 -5.83 7.41 -16.48
CA PHE A 299 -4.93 7.17 -15.35
C PHE A 299 -5.54 7.55 -14.00
N PHE A 300 -6.35 8.62 -13.90
CA PHE A 300 -7.10 8.94 -12.68
C PHE A 300 -8.10 7.84 -12.31
N LYS A 301 -8.91 7.37 -13.27
CA LYS A 301 -9.85 6.28 -13.03
C LYS A 301 -9.13 5.00 -12.63
N TYR A 302 -8.00 4.68 -13.27
CA TYR A 302 -7.20 3.52 -12.91
C TYR A 302 -6.64 3.64 -11.48
N ALA A 303 -6.14 4.82 -11.10
CA ALA A 303 -5.67 5.06 -9.74
C ALA A 303 -6.76 4.81 -8.69
N PHE A 304 -7.97 5.35 -8.91
CA PHE A 304 -9.09 5.15 -8.01
C PHE A 304 -9.54 3.68 -7.95
N ASN A 305 -9.49 2.95 -9.06
CA ASN A 305 -9.78 1.52 -9.07
C ASN A 305 -8.77 0.75 -8.21
N CYS A 306 -7.47 1.05 -8.33
CA CYS A 306 -6.44 0.40 -7.52
C CYS A 306 -6.63 0.69 -6.01
N TRP A 307 -6.95 1.93 -5.66
CA TRP A 307 -7.14 2.34 -4.26
C TRP A 307 -8.47 1.90 -3.66
N SER A 308 -9.51 1.62 -4.46
CA SER A 308 -10.84 1.27 -3.96
C SER A 308 -10.87 0.17 -2.89
N ASN A 309 -9.97 -0.83 -3.01
CA ASN A 309 -9.87 -1.96 -2.08
C ASN A 309 -8.58 -1.98 -1.25
N SER A 310 -7.58 -1.15 -1.60
CA SER A 310 -6.29 -1.10 -0.91
C SER A 310 -6.15 0.11 0.02
N SER A 311 -6.75 1.24 -0.36
CA SER A 311 -6.72 2.49 0.40
C SER A 311 -7.92 3.39 0.06
N PRO A 312 -9.13 3.06 0.54
CA PRO A 312 -10.35 3.82 0.25
C PRO A 312 -10.25 5.31 0.63
N ILE A 313 -9.50 5.63 1.68
CA ILE A 313 -9.25 7.00 2.13
C ILE A 313 -8.52 7.84 1.06
N LEU A 314 -7.62 7.25 0.26
CA LEU A 314 -6.97 7.95 -0.85
C LEU A 314 -7.95 8.26 -1.98
N VAL A 315 -8.93 7.39 -2.22
CA VAL A 315 -10.02 7.70 -3.16
C VAL A 315 -10.79 8.92 -2.65
N SER A 316 -11.28 8.88 -1.41
CA SER A 316 -12.08 9.97 -0.83
C SER A 316 -11.34 11.31 -0.83
N ARG A 317 -10.08 11.33 -0.38
CA ARG A 317 -9.23 12.52 -0.32
C ARG A 317 -9.03 13.15 -1.70
N ASN A 318 -8.53 12.35 -2.65
CA ASN A 318 -8.18 12.86 -3.97
C ASN A 318 -9.41 13.14 -4.85
N TRP A 319 -10.52 12.42 -4.65
CA TRP A 319 -11.78 12.68 -5.35
C TRP A 319 -12.34 14.07 -5.03
N THR A 320 -12.19 14.48 -3.78
CA THR A 320 -12.61 15.80 -3.30
C THR A 320 -11.73 16.92 -3.87
N GLU A 321 -10.41 16.73 -3.86
CA GLU A 321 -9.45 17.70 -4.41
C GLU A 321 -9.58 17.87 -5.93
N ARG A 322 -10.06 16.84 -6.62
CA ARG A 322 -10.22 16.79 -8.08
C ARG A 322 -11.65 17.07 -8.55
N SER A 323 -12.28 18.07 -7.95
CA SER A 323 -13.68 18.43 -8.23
C SER A 323 -13.97 18.77 -9.70
N GLU A 324 -12.95 19.18 -10.46
CA GLU A 324 -13.01 19.44 -11.89
C GLU A 324 -13.36 18.20 -12.72
N LEU A 325 -12.98 17.00 -12.25
CA LEU A 325 -13.27 15.75 -12.95
C LEU A 325 -14.78 15.49 -13.04
N HIS A 326 -15.53 15.84 -11.98
CA HIS A 326 -16.98 15.61 -11.89
C HIS A 326 -17.77 16.36 -12.95
N GLN A 327 -17.25 17.51 -13.37
CA GLN A 327 -17.87 18.38 -14.36
C GLN A 327 -17.51 17.97 -15.80
N SER A 328 -16.50 17.11 -15.97
CA SER A 328 -16.01 16.67 -17.27
C SER A 328 -16.87 15.54 -17.84
N LYS A 329 -17.64 15.85 -18.89
CA LYS A 329 -18.39 14.83 -19.66
C LYS A 329 -17.50 13.71 -20.18
N GLN A 330 -16.26 14.04 -20.56
CA GLN A 330 -15.30 13.07 -21.07
C GLN A 330 -14.82 12.14 -19.96
N TYR A 331 -14.52 12.67 -18.77
CA TYR A 331 -14.17 11.86 -17.61
C TYR A 331 -15.33 10.94 -17.25
N ASN A 332 -16.56 11.45 -17.17
CA ASN A 332 -17.74 10.65 -16.84
C ASN A 332 -17.98 9.49 -17.82
N ASN A 333 -17.70 9.69 -19.11
CA ASN A 333 -17.73 8.60 -20.09
C ASN A 333 -16.68 7.53 -19.79
N ILE A 334 -15.42 7.93 -19.54
CA ILE A 334 -14.33 7.01 -19.18
C ILE A 334 -14.63 6.28 -17.86
N ALA A 335 -15.10 7.00 -16.85
CA ALA A 335 -15.43 6.46 -15.54
C ALA A 335 -16.56 5.43 -15.56
N SER A 336 -17.43 5.47 -16.57
CA SER A 336 -18.50 4.49 -16.79
C SER A 336 -18.02 3.22 -17.51
N GLN A 337 -16.77 3.18 -17.98
CA GLN A 337 -16.20 1.99 -18.60
C GLN A 337 -15.83 0.94 -17.54
N GLU A 338 -15.89 -0.33 -17.95
CA GLU A 338 -15.40 -1.45 -17.15
C GLU A 338 -13.93 -1.30 -16.80
N ASP A 339 -13.55 -1.68 -15.58
CA ASP A 339 -12.21 -1.45 -15.03
C ASP A 339 -11.09 -2.06 -15.90
N TRP A 340 -11.32 -3.24 -16.49
CA TRP A 340 -10.35 -3.90 -17.37
C TRP A 340 -10.06 -3.09 -18.66
N ARG A 341 -11.01 -2.28 -19.14
CA ARG A 341 -10.79 -1.41 -20.32
C ARG A 341 -9.89 -0.25 -19.96
N VAL A 342 -10.09 0.32 -18.78
CA VAL A 342 -9.28 1.42 -18.25
C VAL A 342 -7.85 0.94 -18.00
N GLU A 343 -7.70 -0.24 -17.37
CA GLU A 343 -6.41 -0.89 -17.17
C GLU A 343 -5.70 -1.15 -18.50
N LYS A 344 -6.38 -1.77 -19.46
CA LYS A 344 -5.84 -2.05 -20.78
C LYS A 344 -5.33 -0.79 -21.48
N PHE A 345 -6.06 0.33 -21.38
CA PHE A 345 -5.60 1.60 -21.92
C PHE A 345 -4.29 2.05 -21.26
N CYS A 346 -4.22 2.02 -19.93
CA CYS A 346 -3.04 2.47 -19.18
C CYS A 346 -1.82 1.60 -19.49
N ILE A 347 -1.99 0.27 -19.55
CA ILE A 347 -0.94 -0.66 -19.94
C ILE A 347 -0.45 -0.35 -21.36
N SER A 348 -1.34 -0.30 -22.35
CA SER A 348 -0.95 -0.02 -23.75
C SER A 348 -0.29 1.35 -23.92
N TRP A 349 -0.67 2.34 -23.11
CA TRP A 349 0.02 3.63 -23.07
C TRP A 349 1.46 3.49 -22.61
N ILE A 350 1.68 2.81 -21.47
CA ILE A 350 3.02 2.59 -20.91
C ILE A 350 3.88 1.76 -21.87
N GLU A 351 3.36 0.68 -22.42
CA GLU A 351 4.10 -0.16 -23.37
C GLU A 351 4.57 0.62 -24.60
N LYS A 352 3.73 1.52 -25.10
CA LYS A 352 4.07 2.39 -26.24
C LYS A 352 5.20 3.35 -25.89
N ILE A 353 5.17 3.96 -24.70
CA ILE A 353 6.20 4.92 -24.28
C ILE A 353 7.51 4.22 -23.96
N MET A 354 7.44 3.08 -23.27
CA MET A 354 8.60 2.28 -22.86
C MET A 354 9.17 1.43 -24.01
N SER A 355 8.49 1.35 -25.15
CA SER A 355 8.82 0.46 -26.27
C SER A 355 9.03 -1.01 -25.83
N LYS A 356 8.31 -1.45 -24.80
CA LYS A 356 8.44 -2.77 -24.17
C LYS A 356 7.08 -3.26 -23.68
N LYS A 357 6.78 -4.55 -23.89
CA LYS A 357 5.53 -5.14 -23.41
C LYS A 357 5.58 -5.45 -21.92
N LEU A 358 4.43 -5.31 -21.26
CA LEU A 358 4.19 -5.78 -19.90
C LEU A 358 3.66 -7.22 -19.96
N ASN A 359 4.07 -8.06 -19.00
CA ASN A 359 3.75 -9.48 -18.93
C ASN A 359 2.39 -9.78 -18.29
#